data_AF-A0A7C9CSZ8-F1
#
_entry.id   AF-A0A7C9CSZ8-F1
#
_cell.length_a   1.000
_cell.length_b   1.000
_cell.length_c   1.000
_cell.angle_alpha   90.00
_cell.angle_beta   90.00
_cell.angle_gamma   90.00
#
_symmetry.space_group_name_H-M   'P 1'
#
loop_
_entity.id
_entity.type
_entity.pdbx_description
1 polymer ?
#
loop_
_entity_poly.entity_id
_entity_poly.type
_entity_poly.pdbx_seq_one_letter_code
_entity_poly.pdbx_strand_id
1 'polypeptide(L)'
;REDSFLDKFFKSTANMNPSERAAFLENDTEMEVAHSAAASAGETEAPAHVDTHFVCFSCVDGQLYELDGRRSAPITHGASSPDTILEDAAEVIKKIIQKNPDSMNFNVIAVSKKSG
;
A
#
# COMPACT_ATOMS: atom_id res chain seq x y z
N ARG A 1 6.08 -12.75 -9.97
CA ARG A 1 6.81 -13.85 -10.65
C ARG A 1 7.29 -14.80 -9.57
N GLU A 2 7.25 -16.10 -9.79
CA GLU A 2 7.82 -17.07 -8.85
C GLU A 2 9.32 -16.78 -8.62
N ASP A 3 9.78 -16.95 -7.39
CA ASP A 3 11.14 -16.67 -6.89
C ASP A 3 11.59 -15.20 -6.95
N SER A 4 10.67 -14.27 -7.26
CA SER A 4 10.94 -12.83 -7.08
C SER A 4 11.06 -12.47 -5.60
N PHE A 5 11.71 -11.34 -5.28
CA PHE A 5 11.86 -10.87 -3.90
C PHE A 5 10.49 -10.75 -3.18
N LEU A 6 9.45 -10.26 -3.86
CA LEU A 6 8.09 -10.22 -3.30
C LEU A 6 7.50 -11.62 -3.03
N ASP A 7 7.74 -12.58 -3.93
CA ASP A 7 7.25 -13.96 -3.76
C ASP A 7 7.94 -14.66 -2.58
N LYS A 8 9.28 -14.50 -2.46
CA LYS A 8 10.05 -15.00 -1.33
C LYS A 8 9.60 -14.37 -0.01
N PHE A 9 9.44 -13.05 0.03
CA PHE A 9 8.95 -12.33 1.21
C PHE A 9 7.57 -12.83 1.62
N PHE A 10 6.64 -12.93 0.67
CA PHE A 10 5.27 -13.40 0.92
C PHE A 10 5.25 -14.82 1.50
N LYS A 11 6.00 -15.75 0.90
CA LYS A 11 6.10 -17.15 1.38
C LYS A 11 6.76 -17.24 2.76
N SER A 12 7.84 -16.49 2.98
CA SER A 12 8.62 -16.56 4.24
C SER A 12 7.87 -15.99 5.43
N THR A 13 6.95 -15.05 5.19
CA THR A 13 6.22 -14.33 6.23
C THR A 13 4.76 -14.77 6.41
N ALA A 14 4.34 -15.83 5.73
CA ALA A 14 2.95 -16.28 5.68
C ALA A 14 2.35 -16.53 7.07
N ASN A 15 3.12 -17.15 7.99
CA ASN A 15 2.69 -17.51 9.33
C ASN A 15 3.07 -16.48 10.42
N MET A 16 3.63 -15.34 10.02
CA MET A 16 4.05 -14.27 10.93
C MET A 16 2.89 -13.33 11.25
N ASN A 17 2.89 -12.79 12.46
CA ASN A 17 2.04 -11.67 12.84
C ASN A 17 2.56 -10.34 12.23
N PRO A 18 1.77 -9.24 12.28
CA PRO A 18 2.18 -7.97 11.66
C PRO A 18 3.52 -7.40 12.15
N SER A 19 3.82 -7.51 13.44
CA SER A 19 5.09 -7.01 14.02
C SER A 19 6.28 -7.86 13.58
N GLU A 20 6.10 -9.18 13.52
CA GLU A 20 7.11 -10.10 12.98
C GLU A 20 7.38 -9.85 11.49
N ARG A 21 6.33 -9.55 10.70
CA ARG A 21 6.46 -9.14 9.30
C ARG A 21 7.26 -7.86 9.13
N ALA A 22 7.03 -6.87 10.00
CA ALA A 22 7.78 -5.62 9.99
C ALA A 22 9.26 -5.87 10.32
N ALA A 23 9.54 -6.62 11.39
CA ALA A 23 10.92 -6.98 11.76
C ALA A 23 11.63 -7.79 10.66
N PHE A 24 10.91 -8.68 9.96
CA PHE A 24 11.47 -9.39 8.81
C PHE A 24 11.82 -8.42 7.67
N LEU A 25 10.90 -7.51 7.33
CA LEU A 25 11.10 -6.51 6.28
C LEU A 25 12.29 -5.59 6.57
N GLU A 26 12.47 -5.16 7.83
CA GLU A 26 13.61 -4.34 8.27
C GLU A 26 14.97 -5.01 8.01
N ASN A 27 15.01 -6.34 7.92
CA ASN A 27 16.22 -7.12 7.68
C ASN A 27 16.30 -7.70 6.26
N ASP A 28 15.33 -7.40 5.38
CA ASP A 28 15.28 -7.91 4.00
C ASP A 28 16.08 -7.02 3.04
N THR A 29 17.33 -7.44 2.78
CA THR A 29 18.24 -6.70 1.90
C THR A 29 17.84 -6.74 0.42
N GLU A 30 17.16 -7.80 -0.06
CA GLU A 30 16.68 -7.86 -1.45
C GLU A 30 15.60 -6.78 -1.67
N MET A 31 14.69 -6.63 -0.71
CA MET A 31 13.64 -5.62 -0.78
C MET A 31 14.19 -4.19 -0.61
N GLU A 32 15.14 -3.98 0.30
CA GLU A 32 15.81 -2.69 0.50
C GLU A 32 16.51 -2.20 -0.79
N VAL A 33 17.25 -3.08 -1.46
CA VAL A 33 17.95 -2.75 -2.71
C VAL A 33 16.94 -2.40 -3.82
N ALA A 34 15.87 -3.20 -3.96
CA ALA A 34 14.84 -2.93 -4.96
C ALA A 34 14.10 -1.60 -4.69
N HIS A 35 13.78 -1.31 -3.43
CA HIS A 35 13.15 -0.04 -3.03
C HIS A 35 14.07 1.16 -3.30
N SER A 36 15.35 1.07 -2.93
CA SER A 36 16.34 2.14 -3.12
C SER A 36 16.56 2.46 -4.60
N ALA A 37 16.58 1.44 -5.46
CA ALA A 37 16.67 1.61 -6.90
C ALA A 37 15.42 2.32 -7.47
N ALA A 38 14.22 1.93 -7.01
CA ALA A 38 12.97 2.56 -7.44
C ALA A 38 12.87 4.02 -6.97
N ALA A 39 13.27 4.31 -5.72
CA ALA A 39 13.26 5.66 -5.15
C ALA A 39 14.17 6.62 -5.92
N SER A 40 15.31 6.13 -6.43
CA SER A 40 16.28 6.93 -7.20
C SER A 40 15.95 7.05 -8.69
N ALA A 41 14.99 6.25 -9.21
CA ALA A 41 14.66 6.21 -10.63
C ALA A 41 13.58 7.22 -11.06
N GLY A 42 12.98 7.93 -10.10
CA GLY A 42 11.97 8.95 -10.38
C GLY A 42 12.52 10.19 -11.08
N GLU A 43 11.62 11.05 -11.56
CA GLU A 43 11.99 12.32 -12.22
C GLU A 43 12.35 13.44 -11.23
N THR A 44 12.19 13.19 -9.93
CA THR A 44 12.42 14.15 -8.85
C THR A 44 13.41 13.60 -7.83
N GLU A 45 14.25 14.47 -7.28
CA GLU A 45 15.17 14.13 -6.18
C GLU A 45 14.41 13.68 -4.93
N ALA A 46 14.97 12.70 -4.21
CA ALA A 46 14.40 12.23 -2.96
C ALA A 46 14.52 13.33 -1.87
N PRO A 47 13.41 13.70 -1.19
CA PRO A 47 13.45 14.76 -0.18
C PRO A 47 14.09 14.27 1.13
N ALA A 48 14.75 15.16 1.85
CA ALA A 48 15.33 14.87 3.17
C ALA A 48 14.28 14.70 4.28
N HIS A 49 13.10 15.29 4.10
CA HIS A 49 11.96 15.20 5.02
C HIS A 49 10.71 14.81 4.24
N VAL A 50 9.95 13.86 4.78
CA VAL A 50 8.73 13.32 4.16
C VAL A 50 7.55 13.59 5.10
N ASP A 51 6.54 14.29 4.59
CA ASP A 51 5.26 14.56 5.26
C ASP A 51 4.07 13.84 4.60
N THR A 52 4.32 13.11 3.50
CA THR A 52 3.34 12.28 2.80
C THR A 52 3.38 10.83 3.26
N HIS A 53 2.30 10.08 3.03
CA HIS A 53 2.16 8.70 3.50
C HIS A 53 1.37 7.87 2.49
N PHE A 54 1.78 6.61 2.30
CA PHE A 54 1.05 5.65 1.48
C PHE A 54 0.17 4.75 2.33
N VAL A 55 -1.08 4.57 1.88
CA VAL A 55 -2.01 3.55 2.39
C VAL A 55 -2.53 2.73 1.22
N CYS A 56 -2.92 1.49 1.48
CA CYS A 56 -3.44 0.58 0.46
C CYS A 56 -4.92 0.25 0.73
N PHE A 57 -5.75 0.29 -0.32
CA PHE A 57 -7.12 -0.19 -0.27
C PHE A 57 -7.22 -1.52 -1.00
N SER A 58 -7.79 -2.55 -0.35
CA SER A 58 -7.95 -3.88 -0.93
C SER A 58 -9.31 -4.49 -0.57
N CYS A 59 -9.85 -5.31 -1.46
CA CYS A 59 -11.05 -6.10 -1.21
C CYS A 59 -10.64 -7.51 -0.78
N VAL A 60 -10.98 -7.90 0.45
CA VAL A 60 -10.70 -9.23 1.01
C VAL A 60 -11.98 -9.75 1.65
N ASP A 61 -12.38 -10.98 1.32
CA ASP A 61 -13.58 -11.64 1.86
C ASP A 61 -14.86 -10.79 1.78
N GLY A 62 -15.05 -10.08 0.66
CA GLY A 62 -16.23 -9.25 0.41
C GLY A 62 -16.22 -7.90 1.13
N GLN A 63 -15.07 -7.49 1.67
CA GLN A 63 -14.94 -6.30 2.50
C GLN A 63 -13.81 -5.39 2.02
N LEU A 64 -14.06 -4.08 2.01
CA LEU A 64 -13.04 -3.06 1.75
C LEU A 64 -12.19 -2.83 3.00
N TYR A 65 -10.88 -3.04 2.86
CA TYR A 65 -9.88 -2.78 3.89
C TYR A 65 -8.95 -1.65 3.49
N GLU A 66 -8.72 -0.71 4.41
CA GLU A 66 -7.58 0.21 4.41
C GLU A 66 -6.45 -0.42 5.23
N LEU A 67 -5.29 -0.60 4.58
CA LEU A 67 -4.08 -1.14 5.14
C LEU A 67 -3.07 0.00 5.32
N ASP A 68 -2.84 0.36 6.58
CA ASP A 68 -1.91 1.41 6.99
C ASP A 68 -0.94 0.83 8.04
N GLY A 69 0.34 0.71 7.67
CA GLY A 69 1.38 0.15 8.54
C GLY A 69 1.66 0.97 9.81
N ARG A 70 1.16 2.21 9.90
CA ARG A 70 1.25 3.04 11.11
C ARG A 70 0.13 2.76 12.11
N ARG A 71 -0.86 1.95 11.74
CA ARG A 71 -1.99 1.57 12.61
C ARG A 71 -1.79 0.17 13.18
N SER A 72 -2.45 -0.10 14.30
CA SER A 72 -2.38 -1.39 14.99
C SER A 72 -3.12 -2.52 14.25
N ALA A 73 -4.08 -2.18 13.38
CA ALA A 73 -4.89 -3.15 12.64
C ALA A 73 -5.46 -2.52 11.35
N PRO A 74 -5.85 -3.35 10.35
CA PRO A 74 -6.63 -2.91 9.20
C PRO A 74 -7.93 -2.21 9.60
N ILE A 75 -8.37 -1.24 8.79
CA ILE A 75 -9.67 -0.59 8.97
C ILE A 75 -10.62 -1.17 7.92
N THR A 76 -11.79 -1.63 8.36
CA THR A 76 -12.85 -1.99 7.44
C THR A 76 -13.74 -0.79 7.11
N HIS A 77 -14.06 -0.61 5.84
CA HIS A 77 -14.90 0.49 5.35
C HIS A 77 -16.27 0.04 4.84
N GLY A 78 -16.59 -1.24 4.94
CA GLY A 78 -17.86 -1.81 4.47
C GLY A 78 -17.68 -2.88 3.40
N ALA A 79 -18.81 -3.38 2.89
CA ALA A 79 -18.83 -4.39 1.85
C ALA A 79 -18.22 -3.85 0.55
N SER A 80 -17.53 -4.72 -0.18
CA SER A 80 -16.96 -4.41 -1.50
C SER A 80 -16.76 -5.70 -2.29
N SER A 81 -16.38 -5.56 -3.56
CA SER A 81 -16.14 -6.68 -4.46
C SER A 81 -14.99 -6.36 -5.41
N PRO A 82 -14.43 -7.37 -6.10
CA PRO A 82 -13.45 -7.13 -7.15
C PRO A 82 -13.92 -6.19 -8.26
N ASP A 83 -15.24 -6.10 -8.49
CA ASP A 83 -15.85 -5.28 -9.54
C ASP A 83 -16.15 -3.84 -9.09
N THR A 84 -16.25 -3.59 -7.78
CA THR A 84 -16.64 -2.28 -7.20
C THR A 84 -15.55 -1.62 -6.36
N ILE A 85 -14.43 -2.31 -6.14
CA ILE A 85 -13.34 -1.85 -5.27
C ILE A 85 -12.84 -0.45 -5.64
N LEU A 86 -12.80 -0.11 -6.93
CA LEU A 86 -12.32 1.19 -7.39
C LEU A 86 -13.25 2.31 -6.91
N GLU A 87 -14.55 2.16 -7.12
CA GLU A 87 -15.59 3.10 -6.71
C GLU A 87 -15.67 3.19 -5.18
N ASP A 88 -15.70 2.04 -4.50
CA ASP A 88 -15.83 1.95 -3.04
C ASP A 88 -14.63 2.62 -2.34
N ALA A 89 -13.40 2.35 -2.80
CA ALA A 89 -12.20 3.01 -2.30
C ALA A 89 -12.19 4.52 -2.60
N ALA A 90 -12.63 4.92 -3.79
CA ALA A 90 -12.70 6.33 -4.16
C ALA A 90 -13.65 7.14 -3.25
N GLU A 91 -14.75 6.55 -2.78
CA GLU A 91 -15.63 7.20 -1.80
C GLU A 91 -14.93 7.46 -0.46
N VAL A 92 -14.15 6.50 0.02
CA VAL A 92 -13.36 6.66 1.25
C VAL A 92 -12.28 7.74 1.06
N ILE A 93 -11.54 7.69 -0.05
CA ILE A 93 -10.49 8.66 -0.37
C ILE A 93 -11.07 10.09 -0.48
N LYS A 94 -12.23 10.26 -1.11
CA LYS A 94 -12.91 11.57 -1.18
C LYS A 94 -13.20 12.14 0.22
N LYS A 95 -13.62 11.30 1.18
CA LYS A 95 -13.84 11.73 2.56
C LYS A 95 -12.53 12.13 3.25
N ILE A 96 -11.41 11.49 2.93
CA ILE A 96 -10.07 11.86 3.45
C ILE A 96 -9.66 13.24 2.90
N ILE A 97 -9.83 13.47 1.60
CA ILE A 97 -9.53 14.76 0.96
C ILE A 97 -10.41 15.87 1.57
N GLN A 98 -11.72 15.63 1.72
CA GLN A 98 -12.66 16.60 2.30
C GLN A 98 -12.32 16.98 3.76
N LYS A 99 -11.70 16.07 4.52
CA LYS A 99 -11.25 16.36 5.89
C LYS A 99 -9.99 17.22 5.95
N ASN A 100 -9.31 17.42 4.82
CA ASN A 100 -8.07 18.18 4.71
C ASN A 100 -8.21 19.22 3.58
N PRO A 101 -9.16 20.17 3.70
CA PRO A 101 -9.56 21.05 2.59
C PRO A 101 -8.45 21.98 2.09
N ASP A 102 -7.44 22.25 2.92
CA ASP A 102 -6.32 23.13 2.59
C ASP A 102 -5.12 22.39 1.96
N SER A 103 -5.20 21.05 1.83
CA SER A 103 -4.13 20.24 1.24
C SER A 103 -4.45 19.84 -0.20
N MET A 104 -3.44 19.96 -1.07
CA MET A 104 -3.48 19.45 -2.44
C MET A 104 -2.56 18.23 -2.63
N ASN A 105 -1.88 17.79 -1.56
CA ASN A 105 -0.83 16.76 -1.62
C ASN A 105 -1.44 15.35 -1.57
N PHE A 106 -2.29 15.03 -2.54
CA PHE A 106 -2.90 13.72 -2.70
C PHE A 106 -2.54 13.13 -4.06
N ASN A 107 -2.23 11.83 -4.07
CA ASN A 107 -2.08 11.05 -5.29
C ASN A 107 -2.78 9.70 -5.09
N VAL A 108 -3.37 9.16 -6.16
CA VAL A 108 -4.03 7.85 -6.16
C VAL A 108 -3.53 7.07 -7.36
N ILE A 109 -3.06 5.85 -7.11
CA ILE A 109 -2.60 4.91 -8.13
C ILE A 109 -3.47 3.66 -8.02
N ALA A 110 -4.06 3.23 -9.14
CA ALA A 110 -4.80 1.98 -9.22
C ALA A 110 -3.92 0.88 -9.81
N VAL A 111 -3.88 -0.29 -9.17
CA VAL A 111 -3.25 -1.49 -9.72
C VAL A 111 -4.29 -2.23 -10.55
N SER A 112 -4.22 -2.09 -11.87
CA SER A 112 -5.12 -2.78 -12.80
C SER A 112 -4.38 -3.84 -13.61
N LYS A 113 -5.10 -4.86 -14.07
CA LYS A 113 -4.59 -5.74 -15.11
C LYS A 113 -4.29 -4.90 -16.34
N LYS A 114 -3.11 -5.10 -16.95
CA LYS A 114 -2.77 -4.44 -18.22
C LYS A 114 -3.83 -4.82 -19.26
N SER A 115 -4.53 -3.81 -19.79
CA SER A 115 -5.38 -3.99 -20.97
C SER A 115 -4.50 -4.41 -22.14
N GLY A 116 -4.88 -5.49 -22.81
CA GLY A 116 -4.20 -5.99 -24.01
C GLY A 116 -4.28 -5.01 -25.16
#